data_AF-A0AA37S990-F1
#
_entry.id   AF-A0AA37S990-F1
#
_cell.length_a   1.000
_cell.length_b   1.000
_cell.length_c   1.000
_cell.angle_alpha   90.00
_cell.angle_beta   90.00
_cell.angle_gamma   90.00
#
_symmetry.space_group_name_H-M   'P 1'
#
loop_
_entity.id
_entity.type
_entity.pdbx_description
1 polymer ?
#
loop_
_entity_poly.entity_id
_entity_poly.type
_entity_poly.pdbx_seq_one_letter_code
_entity_poly.pdbx_strand_id
1 'polypeptide(L)'
;MKELKIPFARLDDGGLVGVKDVQKESCNYFCPDCGSELVLRKGDIRQKHFSHKSKAHCAASYETEIHRAAKEVIKNSSMLLINRRTKIGELSRALMDKSGAEYCDKTKKYLIRYDKCKVEPTIRALGIDIRPDALVFVKAQPIAIEIRVTHGVEDNKIEFYEQIGIDCLEINLERLPEAALDSNAEFNRLVLEKSDRLWIHNNHDLRRLLEFEGASYEASLPFLGQYEIKDNAGIHSASEQR
;
A
#
# COMPACT_ATOMS: atom_id res chain seq x y z
N MET A 1 -27.96 -6.67 -13.07
CA MET A 1 -26.76 -6.51 -12.22
C MET A 1 -25.99 -5.30 -12.72
N LYS A 2 -25.67 -4.36 -11.84
CA LYS A 2 -24.86 -3.18 -12.20
C LYS A 2 -23.45 -3.68 -12.54
N GLU A 3 -23.02 -3.45 -13.77
CA GLU A 3 -21.66 -3.77 -14.23
C GLU A 3 -20.68 -2.97 -13.36
N LEU A 4 -19.76 -3.66 -12.69
CA LEU A 4 -18.76 -3.00 -11.84
C LEU A 4 -17.84 -2.18 -12.76
N LYS A 5 -17.74 -0.88 -12.52
CA LYS A 5 -16.79 -0.03 -13.26
C LYS A 5 -15.40 -0.32 -12.72
N ILE A 6 -14.56 -0.97 -13.52
CA ILE A 6 -13.19 -1.30 -13.14
C ILE A 6 -12.30 -0.09 -13.51
N PRO A 7 -11.59 0.52 -12.55
CA PRO A 7 -10.80 1.72 -12.79
C PRO A 7 -9.44 1.45 -13.45
N PHE A 8 -8.84 0.30 -13.16
CA PHE A 8 -7.50 -0.08 -13.63
C PHE A 8 -7.53 -1.39 -14.41
N ALA A 9 -6.72 -1.46 -15.46
CA ALA A 9 -6.43 -2.70 -16.17
C ALA A 9 -4.95 -3.05 -16.03
N ARG A 10 -4.63 -4.33 -16.02
CA ARG A 10 -3.27 -4.83 -16.15
C ARG A 10 -2.90 -4.98 -17.62
N LEU A 11 -1.68 -4.56 -17.97
CA LEU A 11 -1.05 -4.72 -19.27
C LEU A 11 -0.24 -6.03 -19.33
N ASP A 12 0.18 -6.42 -20.53
CA ASP A 12 0.97 -7.65 -20.76
C ASP A 12 2.31 -7.66 -20.00
N ASP A 13 2.91 -6.49 -19.75
CA ASP A 13 4.15 -6.32 -18.98
C ASP A 13 3.95 -6.39 -17.45
N GLY A 14 2.71 -6.58 -17.00
CA GLY A 14 2.33 -6.60 -15.59
C GLY A 14 2.00 -5.22 -15.01
N GLY A 15 2.28 -4.13 -15.74
CA GLY A 15 1.95 -2.78 -15.33
C GLY A 15 0.44 -2.53 -15.26
N LEU A 16 0.03 -1.55 -14.46
CA LEU A 16 -1.37 -1.11 -14.38
C LEU A 16 -1.58 0.16 -15.19
N VAL A 17 -2.76 0.29 -15.81
CA VAL A 17 -3.18 1.49 -16.55
C VAL A 17 -4.60 1.90 -16.15
N GLY A 18 -4.76 3.17 -15.84
CA GLY A 18 -6.02 3.85 -15.60
C GLY A 18 -6.68 4.25 -16.91
N VAL A 19 -7.99 4.41 -16.88
CA VAL A 19 -8.78 4.54 -18.11
C VAL A 19 -8.45 5.77 -18.97
N LYS A 20 -7.96 6.87 -18.37
CA LYS A 20 -7.54 8.08 -19.13
C LYS A 20 -6.16 7.93 -19.77
N ASP A 21 -5.31 7.05 -19.23
CA ASP A 21 -3.93 6.87 -19.67
C ASP A 21 -3.81 5.76 -20.73
N VAL A 22 -4.94 5.19 -21.17
CA VAL A 22 -5.00 4.27 -22.30
C VAL A 22 -4.62 4.98 -23.60
N GLN A 23 -3.44 4.65 -24.11
CA GLN A 23 -2.86 5.24 -25.32
C GLN A 23 -3.23 4.50 -26.61
N LYS A 24 -3.53 3.19 -26.55
CA LYS A 24 -3.76 2.35 -27.73
C LYS A 24 -4.96 1.42 -27.60
N GLU A 25 -5.71 1.27 -28.67
CA GLU A 25 -6.86 0.35 -28.75
C GLU A 25 -6.43 -1.11 -28.99
N SER A 26 -5.16 -1.33 -29.37
CA SER A 26 -4.60 -2.63 -29.75
C SER A 26 -3.91 -3.38 -28.59
N CYS A 27 -3.99 -2.88 -27.36
CA CYS A 27 -3.44 -3.57 -26.19
C CYS A 27 -4.52 -4.45 -25.56
N ASN A 28 -4.13 -5.66 -25.16
CA ASN A 28 -4.99 -6.49 -24.35
C ASN A 28 -5.00 -5.94 -22.93
N TYR A 29 -6.20 -5.70 -22.40
CA TYR A 29 -6.41 -5.26 -21.03
C TYR A 29 -6.84 -6.48 -20.22
N PHE A 30 -6.24 -6.68 -19.05
CA PHE A 30 -6.60 -7.79 -18.18
C PHE A 30 -7.12 -7.27 -16.85
N CYS A 31 -8.14 -7.94 -16.32
CA CYS A 31 -8.63 -7.68 -14.99
C CYS A 31 -7.50 -7.91 -14.00
N PRO A 32 -7.18 -6.93 -13.14
CA PRO A 32 -6.18 -7.12 -12.11
C PRO A 32 -6.53 -8.32 -11.23
N ASP A 33 -7.76 -8.44 -10.72
CA ASP A 33 -8.20 -9.56 -9.90
C ASP A 33 -8.19 -10.93 -10.62
N CYS A 34 -9.05 -11.14 -11.61
CA CYS A 34 -9.27 -12.47 -12.18
C CYS A 34 -8.38 -12.80 -13.40
N GLY A 35 -7.62 -11.81 -13.91
CA GLY A 35 -6.78 -11.97 -15.10
C GLY A 35 -7.53 -12.13 -16.43
N SER A 36 -8.86 -12.09 -16.43
CA SER A 36 -9.66 -12.18 -17.66
C SER A 36 -9.56 -10.92 -18.52
N GLU A 37 -9.77 -11.06 -19.82
CA GLU A 37 -9.73 -9.94 -20.75
C GLU A 37 -10.83 -8.90 -20.45
N LEU A 38 -10.42 -7.63 -20.44
CA LEU A 38 -11.25 -6.46 -20.27
C LEU A 38 -11.44 -5.74 -21.62
N VAL A 39 -12.59 -5.11 -21.76
CA VAL A 39 -12.92 -4.21 -22.86
C VAL A 39 -12.99 -2.80 -22.30
N LEU A 40 -12.33 -1.86 -22.97
CA LEU A 40 -12.49 -0.44 -22.71
C LEU A 40 -13.85 0.04 -23.25
N ARG A 41 -14.76 0.40 -22.35
CA ARG A 41 -16.05 1.00 -22.71
C ARG A 41 -15.89 2.51 -22.82
N LYS A 42 -16.02 3.03 -24.04
CA LYS A 42 -16.08 4.47 -24.33
C LYS A 42 -17.54 4.81 -24.66
N GLY A 43 -18.07 5.85 -24.03
CA GLY A 43 -19.34 6.45 -24.45
C GLY A 43 -19.20 7.96 -24.44
N ASP A 44 -19.93 8.64 -25.33
CA ASP A 44 -19.92 10.10 -25.39
C ASP A 44 -20.64 10.74 -24.18
N ILE A 45 -21.47 9.94 -23.48
CA ILE A 45 -22.30 10.37 -22.35
C ILE A 45 -21.83 9.75 -21.02
N ARG A 46 -21.24 8.55 -21.04
CA ARG A 46 -20.84 7.81 -19.83
C ARG A 46 -19.32 7.85 -19.66
N GLN A 47 -18.86 8.03 -18.42
CA GLN A 47 -17.43 7.92 -18.06
C GLN A 47 -16.82 6.64 -18.65
N LYS A 48 -15.63 6.78 -19.24
CA LYS A 48 -14.83 5.66 -19.74
C LYS A 48 -14.55 4.72 -18.56
N HIS A 49 -14.66 3.42 -18.78
CA HIS A 49 -14.33 2.40 -17.76
C HIS A 49 -13.94 1.10 -18.43
N PHE A 50 -13.31 0.19 -17.68
CA PHE A 50 -13.14 -1.18 -18.12
C PHE A 50 -14.31 -2.06 -17.68
N SER A 51 -14.65 -3.04 -18.52
CA SER A 51 -15.63 -4.09 -18.24
C SER A 51 -15.12 -5.43 -18.74
N HIS A 52 -15.45 -6.54 -18.08
CA HIS A 52 -15.11 -7.88 -18.57
C HIS A 52 -15.68 -8.14 -19.97
N LYS A 53 -14.85 -8.71 -20.86
CA LYS A 53 -15.24 -9.06 -22.24
C LYS A 53 -16.31 -10.15 -22.27
N SER A 54 -16.22 -11.11 -21.36
CA SER A 54 -17.24 -12.13 -21.11
C SER A 54 -17.88 -11.92 -19.74
N LYS A 55 -19.03 -12.54 -19.47
CA LYS A 55 -19.62 -12.61 -18.12
C LYS A 55 -18.81 -13.56 -17.23
N ALA A 56 -17.51 -13.33 -17.11
CA ALA A 56 -16.70 -14.01 -16.13
C ALA A 56 -17.26 -13.70 -14.73
N HIS A 57 -17.42 -14.73 -13.90
CA HIS A 57 -17.69 -14.55 -12.48
C HIS A 57 -16.41 -14.00 -11.83
N CYS A 58 -16.19 -12.69 -11.98
CA CYS A 58 -15.16 -11.97 -11.28
C CYS A 58 -15.74 -11.49 -9.94
N ALA A 59 -15.16 -11.95 -8.84
CA ALA A 59 -15.52 -11.53 -7.50
C ALA A 59 -14.87 -10.19 -7.11
N ALA A 60 -14.08 -9.59 -8.00
CA ALA A 60 -13.42 -8.31 -7.77
C ALA A 60 -14.40 -7.28 -7.24
N SER A 61 -14.13 -6.82 -6.03
CA SER A 61 -14.76 -5.64 -5.49
C SER A 61 -13.92 -4.42 -5.87
N TYR A 62 -14.56 -3.26 -5.89
CA TYR A 62 -13.88 -1.98 -6.04
C TYR A 62 -12.71 -1.80 -5.04
N GLU A 63 -12.90 -2.31 -3.82
CA GLU A 63 -11.87 -2.30 -2.76
C GLU A 63 -10.68 -3.20 -3.10
N THR A 64 -10.95 -4.43 -3.55
CA THR A 64 -9.92 -5.39 -3.98
C THR A 64 -9.05 -4.80 -5.08
N GLU A 65 -9.66 -4.11 -6.04
CA GLU A 65 -8.96 -3.45 -7.15
C GLU A 65 -8.08 -2.29 -6.68
N ILE A 66 -8.56 -1.44 -5.78
CA ILE A 66 -7.75 -0.33 -5.23
C ILE A 66 -6.58 -0.86 -4.40
N HIS A 67 -6.80 -1.87 -3.54
CA HIS A 67 -5.71 -2.51 -2.79
C HIS A 67 -4.63 -3.03 -3.74
N ARG A 68 -5.04 -3.77 -4.77
CA ARG A 68 -4.11 -4.35 -5.73
C ARG A 68 -3.34 -3.28 -6.49
N ALA A 69 -4.03 -2.23 -6.93
CA ALA A 69 -3.40 -1.11 -7.62
C ALA A 69 -2.39 -0.38 -6.74
N ALA A 70 -2.76 -0.09 -5.49
CA ALA A 70 -1.86 0.58 -4.55
C ALA A 70 -0.63 -0.27 -4.20
N LYS A 71 -0.79 -1.59 -4.01
CA LYS A 71 0.34 -2.51 -3.80
C LYS A 71 1.33 -2.48 -4.97
N GLU A 72 0.83 -2.47 -6.20
CA GLU A 72 1.69 -2.42 -7.40
C GLU A 72 2.43 -1.07 -7.51
N VAL A 73 1.75 0.04 -7.16
CA VAL A 73 2.39 1.36 -7.11
C VAL A 73 3.52 1.41 -6.08
N ILE A 74 3.31 0.84 -4.88
CA ILE A 74 4.34 0.77 -3.85
C ILE A 74 5.49 -0.12 -4.31
N LYS A 75 5.19 -1.29 -4.88
CA LYS A 75 6.22 -2.23 -5.38
C LYS A 75 7.12 -1.61 -6.46
N ASN A 76 6.54 -0.82 -7.36
CA ASN A 76 7.26 -0.21 -8.48
C ASN A 76 7.83 1.19 -8.16
N SER A 77 7.69 1.64 -6.92
CA SER A 77 8.34 2.86 -6.43
C SER A 77 9.55 2.47 -5.58
N SER A 78 10.40 3.46 -5.29
CA SER A 78 11.52 3.34 -4.34
C SER A 78 11.39 4.38 -3.21
N MET A 79 10.22 5.01 -3.10
CA MET A 79 9.98 6.11 -2.18
C MET A 79 8.54 6.17 -1.68
N LEU A 80 8.36 6.77 -0.50
CA LEU A 80 7.07 7.13 0.09
C LEU A 80 7.23 8.46 0.84
N LEU A 81 6.24 9.36 0.76
CA LEU A 81 6.14 10.45 1.73
C LEU A 81 5.34 9.98 2.94
N ILE A 82 5.88 10.16 4.13
CA ILE A 82 5.26 9.83 5.41
C ILE A 82 5.02 11.11 6.22
N ASN A 83 4.23 11.02 7.27
CA ASN A 83 4.07 12.09 8.27
C ASN A 83 4.51 11.57 9.66
N ARG A 84 4.49 12.44 10.69
CA ARG A 84 4.71 12.02 12.09
C ARG A 84 3.45 11.53 12.81
N ARG A 85 2.32 11.39 12.12
CA ARG A 85 1.04 11.12 12.78
C ARG A 85 1.00 9.67 13.23
N THR A 86 0.88 9.44 14.53
CA THR A 86 0.76 8.10 15.13
C THR A 86 -0.64 7.89 15.69
N LYS A 87 -1.10 6.65 15.81
CA LYS A 87 -2.33 6.32 16.55
C LYS A 87 -2.09 6.73 18.01
N ILE A 88 -2.87 7.68 18.50
CA ILE A 88 -2.74 8.21 19.87
C ILE A 88 -3.23 7.11 20.82
N GLY A 89 -2.29 6.56 21.60
CA GLY A 89 -2.56 5.52 22.59
C GLY A 89 -1.37 5.32 23.54
N GLU A 90 -0.14 5.23 23.02
CA GLU A 90 1.04 4.93 23.85
C GLU A 90 2.22 5.90 23.68
N LEU A 91 2.38 6.50 22.50
CA LEU A 91 3.44 7.49 22.21
C LEU A 91 3.19 8.88 22.80
N SER A 92 2.02 9.13 23.39
CA SER A 92 1.69 10.42 24.03
C SER A 92 2.70 10.78 25.13
N ARG A 93 3.27 9.81 25.84
CA ARG A 93 4.28 10.07 26.88
C ARG A 93 5.66 10.45 26.34
N ALA A 94 6.07 9.92 25.20
CA ALA A 94 7.39 10.19 24.63
C ALA A 94 7.42 11.45 23.76
N LEU A 95 6.27 11.93 23.31
CA LEU A 95 6.10 13.10 22.44
C LEU A 95 5.61 14.36 23.16
N MET A 96 5.39 14.30 24.48
CA MET A 96 5.16 15.49 25.30
C MET A 96 6.46 16.28 25.41
N ASP A 97 6.44 17.56 25.05
CA ASP A 97 7.47 18.48 25.51
C ASP A 97 7.31 18.72 27.02
N LYS A 98 8.27 19.42 27.64
CA LYS A 98 8.22 19.76 29.09
C LYS A 98 6.99 20.61 29.48
N SER A 99 6.19 21.07 28.52
CA SER A 99 4.97 21.85 28.72
C SER A 99 3.68 21.04 28.56
N GLY A 100 3.76 19.77 28.15
CA GLY A 100 2.61 18.88 27.99
C GLY A 100 1.79 19.13 26.71
N ALA A 101 2.31 19.92 25.77
CA ALA A 101 1.61 20.25 24.54
C ALA A 101 1.87 19.21 23.43
N GLU A 102 0.80 18.78 22.77
CA GLU A 102 0.78 17.77 21.72
C GLU A 102 1.31 18.35 20.39
N TYR A 103 2.60 18.15 20.07
CA TYR A 103 3.16 18.57 18.78
C TYR A 103 3.08 17.47 17.72
N CYS A 104 1.91 17.33 17.10
CA CYS A 104 1.78 16.65 15.80
C CYS A 104 1.66 17.72 14.71
N ASP A 105 2.78 18.19 14.16
CA ASP A 105 2.75 19.00 12.93
C ASP A 105 2.23 18.14 11.77
N LYS A 106 0.92 18.23 11.52
CA LYS A 106 0.20 17.50 10.47
C LYS A 106 0.67 17.90 9.06
N THR A 107 1.41 18.99 8.92
CA THR A 107 1.82 19.54 7.62
C THR A 107 3.17 19.01 7.16
N LYS A 108 4.03 18.60 8.09
CA LYS A 108 5.38 18.16 7.77
C LYS A 108 5.38 16.73 7.25
N LYS A 109 5.68 16.60 5.96
CA LYS A 109 5.93 15.32 5.30
C LYS A 109 7.43 15.03 5.23
N TYR A 110 7.77 13.76 5.24
CA TYR A 110 9.13 13.28 5.15
C TYR A 110 9.25 12.24 4.05
N LEU A 111 10.35 12.28 3.30
CA LEU A 111 10.66 11.30 2.28
C LEU A 111 11.41 10.14 2.90
N ILE A 112 10.88 8.93 2.76
CA ILE A 112 11.65 7.70 2.96
C ILE A 112 11.97 7.09 1.60
N ARG A 113 13.17 6.52 1.49
CA ARG A 113 13.60 5.71 0.35
C ARG A 113 13.77 4.28 0.80
N TYR A 114 13.25 3.34 0.02
CA TYR A 114 13.44 1.90 0.26
C TYR A 114 14.07 1.26 -0.97
N ASP A 115 14.90 0.27 -0.73
CA ASP A 115 15.63 -0.48 -1.75
C ASP A 115 14.91 -1.77 -2.15
N LYS A 116 14.03 -2.28 -1.28
CA LYS A 116 13.27 -3.51 -1.50
C LYS A 116 11.82 -3.35 -1.07
N CYS A 117 10.92 -3.94 -1.84
CA CYS A 117 9.51 -4.09 -1.51
C CYS A 117 9.07 -5.54 -1.77
N LYS A 118 8.44 -6.18 -0.78
CA LYS A 118 7.75 -7.47 -0.93
C LYS A 118 6.26 -7.22 -0.82
N VAL A 119 5.47 -7.68 -1.78
CA VAL A 119 4.01 -7.56 -1.74
C VAL A 119 3.42 -8.81 -1.10
N GLU A 120 2.53 -8.62 -0.13
CA GLU A 120 1.87 -9.72 0.60
C GLU A 120 2.81 -10.82 1.13
N PRO A 121 4.00 -10.49 1.69
CA PRO A 121 4.86 -11.52 2.27
C PRO A 121 4.23 -12.08 3.56
N THR A 122 4.55 -13.33 3.88
CA THR A 122 4.19 -13.89 5.19
C THR A 122 5.29 -13.58 6.19
N ILE A 123 4.93 -12.91 7.29
CA ILE A 123 5.78 -12.71 8.46
C ILE A 123 5.34 -13.73 9.51
N ARG A 124 6.25 -14.65 9.85
CA ARG A 124 6.02 -15.68 10.87
C ARG A 124 6.77 -15.34 12.14
N ALA A 125 6.04 -15.21 13.24
CA ALA A 125 6.60 -15.00 14.57
C ALA A 125 5.58 -15.42 15.62
N LEU A 126 6.04 -15.76 16.84
CA LEU A 126 5.12 -16.05 17.96
C LEU A 126 4.12 -17.19 17.69
N GLY A 127 4.44 -18.09 16.74
CA GLY A 127 3.53 -19.15 16.28
C GLY A 127 2.37 -18.67 15.39
N ILE A 128 2.39 -17.43 14.92
CA ILE A 128 1.36 -16.77 14.11
C ILE A 128 1.96 -16.33 12.78
N ASP A 129 1.16 -16.41 11.72
CA ASP A 129 1.48 -15.89 10.39
C ASP A 129 0.63 -14.62 10.14
N ILE A 130 1.29 -13.48 9.96
CA ILE A 130 0.66 -12.21 9.54
C ILE A 130 1.15 -11.83 8.15
N ARG A 131 0.24 -11.22 7.38
CA ARG A 131 0.49 -10.76 6.01
C ARG A 131 0.17 -9.27 5.87
N PRO A 132 1.18 -8.37 5.82
CA PRO A 132 0.96 -7.00 5.41
C PRO A 132 0.61 -6.90 3.92
N ASP A 133 -0.03 -5.81 3.50
CA ASP A 133 -0.22 -5.54 2.06
C ASP A 133 1.12 -5.40 1.33
N ALA A 134 2.09 -4.73 1.95
CA ALA A 134 3.47 -4.69 1.48
C ALA A 134 4.46 -4.58 2.65
N LEU A 135 5.69 -5.01 2.43
CA LEU A 135 6.81 -4.88 3.36
C LEU A 135 7.97 -4.20 2.62
N VAL A 136 8.25 -2.95 2.99
CA VAL A 136 9.34 -2.16 2.41
C VAL A 136 10.55 -2.17 3.33
N PHE A 137 11.76 -2.07 2.78
CA PHE A 137 12.99 -2.07 3.55
C PHE A 137 13.69 -0.71 3.45
N VAL A 138 13.81 0.00 4.56
CA VAL A 138 14.51 1.28 4.66
C VAL A 138 15.79 1.05 5.46
N LYS A 139 16.97 1.15 4.83
CA LYS A 139 18.26 0.85 5.48
C LYS A 139 18.25 -0.52 6.19
N ALA A 140 17.75 -1.54 5.49
CA ALA A 140 17.52 -2.92 5.98
C ALA A 140 16.49 -3.09 7.11
N GLN A 141 15.83 -2.03 7.57
CA GLN A 141 14.73 -2.12 8.53
C GLN A 141 13.41 -2.34 7.79
N PRO A 142 12.63 -3.40 8.13
CA PRO A 142 11.34 -3.62 7.51
C PRO A 142 10.28 -2.66 8.07
N ILE A 143 9.44 -2.13 7.19
CA ILE A 143 8.25 -1.36 7.53
C ILE A 143 7.06 -2.05 6.86
N ALA A 144 6.11 -2.52 7.66
CA ALA A 144 4.85 -3.04 7.19
C ALA A 144 3.99 -1.88 6.67
N ILE A 145 3.45 -2.05 5.47
CA ILE A 145 2.49 -1.13 4.87
C ILE A 145 1.15 -1.85 4.81
N GLU A 146 0.13 -1.19 5.35
CA GLU A 146 -1.27 -1.61 5.27
C GLU A 146 -2.06 -0.55 4.51
N ILE A 147 -2.93 -0.97 3.61
CA ILE A 147 -3.80 -0.08 2.84
C ILE A 147 -5.19 -0.14 3.48
N ARG A 148 -5.80 1.02 3.67
CA ARG A 148 -7.19 1.11 4.14
C ARG A 148 -8.06 1.59 3.00
N VAL A 149 -9.03 0.78 2.57
CA VAL A 149 -10.09 1.23 1.64
C VAL A 149 -11.45 1.26 2.33
N THR A 150 -11.86 0.20 3.03
CA THR A 150 -13.08 0.26 3.85
C THR A 150 -12.81 0.05 5.34
N HIS A 151 -11.91 -0.88 5.65
CA HIS A 151 -11.53 -1.21 7.02
C HIS A 151 -10.06 -0.84 7.26
N GLY A 152 -9.76 -0.36 8.47
CA GLY A 152 -8.39 -0.13 8.90
C GLY A 152 -7.72 -1.42 9.37
N VAL A 153 -6.46 -1.30 9.80
CA VAL A 153 -5.69 -2.42 10.36
C VAL A 153 -6.42 -3.03 11.56
N GLU A 154 -6.60 -4.36 11.52
CA GLU A 154 -7.22 -5.16 12.58
C GLU A 154 -6.32 -5.25 13.83
N ASP A 155 -6.92 -5.29 15.02
CA ASP A 155 -6.19 -5.21 16.30
C ASP A 155 -5.15 -6.33 16.48
N ASN A 156 -5.42 -7.55 15.98
CA ASN A 156 -4.47 -8.66 15.99
C ASN A 156 -3.17 -8.36 15.22
N LYS A 157 -3.24 -7.62 14.11
CA LYS A 157 -2.06 -7.18 13.35
C LYS A 157 -1.30 -6.11 14.12
N ILE A 158 -2.01 -5.18 14.76
CA ILE A 158 -1.42 -4.12 15.59
C ILE A 158 -0.58 -4.74 16.69
N GLU A 159 -1.20 -5.62 17.49
CA GLU A 159 -0.53 -6.33 18.60
C GLU A 159 0.66 -7.16 18.10
N PHE A 160 0.51 -7.83 16.95
CA PHE A 160 1.60 -8.59 16.36
C PHE A 160 2.79 -7.71 16.00
N TYR A 161 2.58 -6.62 15.26
CA TYR A 161 3.63 -5.68 14.85
C TYR A 161 4.33 -5.05 16.04
N GLU A 162 3.57 -4.69 17.08
CA GLU A 162 4.08 -4.19 18.36
C GLU A 162 5.00 -5.21 19.05
N GLN A 163 4.56 -6.47 19.17
CA GLN A 163 5.31 -7.50 19.89
C GLN A 163 6.62 -7.88 19.20
N ILE A 164 6.67 -7.84 17.87
CA ILE A 164 7.88 -8.20 17.11
C ILE A 164 8.76 -6.98 16.77
N GLY A 165 8.26 -5.77 17.02
CA GLY A 165 8.98 -4.51 16.78
C GLY A 165 9.11 -4.14 15.31
N ILE A 166 8.13 -4.50 14.46
CA ILE A 166 8.08 -4.06 13.05
C ILE A 166 7.17 -2.84 12.96
N ASP A 167 7.68 -1.70 12.49
CA ASP A 167 6.87 -0.51 12.26
C ASP A 167 5.75 -0.77 11.26
N CYS A 168 4.58 -0.20 11.51
CA CYS A 168 3.41 -0.37 10.66
C CYS A 168 2.81 0.99 10.26
N LEU A 169 2.78 1.25 8.96
CA LEU A 169 2.20 2.44 8.35
C LEU A 169 0.92 2.08 7.60
N GLU A 170 -0.20 2.64 8.04
CA GLU A 170 -1.46 2.59 7.30
C GLU A 170 -1.55 3.75 6.30
N ILE A 171 -1.87 3.45 5.04
CA ILE A 171 -2.18 4.42 3.99
C ILE A 171 -3.68 4.43 3.76
N ASN A 172 -4.33 5.56 4.02
CA ASN A 172 -5.77 5.69 3.91
C ASN A 172 -6.21 6.09 2.49
N LEU A 173 -6.85 5.15 1.81
CA LEU A 173 -7.46 5.29 0.48
C LEU A 173 -9.00 5.15 0.53
N GLU A 174 -9.64 5.32 1.69
CA GLU A 174 -11.09 5.19 1.85
C GLU A 174 -11.87 6.22 1.02
N ARG A 175 -11.32 7.43 0.87
CA ARG A 175 -11.98 8.57 0.22
C ARG A 175 -11.21 9.05 -0.99
N LEU A 176 -11.02 8.18 -1.97
CA LEU A 176 -10.39 8.56 -3.23
C LEU A 176 -11.35 9.40 -4.09
N PRO A 177 -10.88 10.53 -4.67
CA PRO A 177 -11.62 11.22 -5.71
C PRO A 177 -11.80 10.30 -6.93
N GLU A 178 -13.02 10.17 -7.46
CA GLU A 178 -13.29 9.31 -8.63
C GLU A 178 -12.37 9.65 -9.82
N ALA A 179 -12.12 10.94 -10.05
CA ALA A 179 -11.25 11.42 -11.11
C ALA A 179 -9.78 10.94 -11.00
N ALA A 180 -9.32 10.59 -9.79
CA ALA A 180 -7.96 10.13 -9.56
C ALA A 180 -7.78 8.65 -9.90
N LEU A 181 -8.85 7.86 -9.91
CA LEU A 181 -8.82 6.46 -10.34
C LEU A 181 -8.68 6.31 -11.85
N ASP A 182 -8.99 7.38 -12.56
CA ASP A 182 -8.89 7.39 -14.01
C ASP A 182 -7.45 7.63 -14.51
N SER A 183 -6.55 8.15 -13.67
CA SER A 183 -5.18 8.51 -14.04
C SER A 183 -4.15 7.87 -13.12
N ASN A 184 -3.19 7.16 -13.71
CA ASN A 184 -2.02 6.62 -13.04
C ASN A 184 -1.26 7.69 -12.27
N ALA A 185 -1.01 8.86 -12.87
CA ALA A 185 -0.19 9.88 -12.23
C ALA A 185 -0.85 10.40 -10.94
N GLU A 186 -2.15 10.64 -10.95
CA GLU A 186 -2.89 11.11 -9.78
C GLU A 186 -3.07 10.01 -8.74
N PHE A 187 -3.39 8.78 -9.16
CA PHE A 187 -3.44 7.64 -8.25
C PHE A 187 -2.09 7.37 -7.58
N ASN A 188 -0.99 7.39 -8.34
CA ASN A 188 0.35 7.22 -7.82
C ASN A 188 0.69 8.31 -6.80
N ARG A 189 0.35 9.57 -7.08
CA ARG A 189 0.53 10.66 -6.11
C ARG A 189 -0.28 10.44 -4.85
N LEU A 190 -1.51 9.92 -4.93
CA LEU A 190 -2.31 9.60 -3.74
C LEU A 190 -1.63 8.53 -2.90
N VAL A 191 -1.30 7.39 -3.51
CA VAL A 191 -0.66 6.26 -2.85
C VAL A 191 0.71 6.63 -2.26
N LEU A 192 1.55 7.34 -3.02
CA LEU A 192 2.93 7.62 -2.64
C LEU A 192 3.09 8.88 -1.78
N GLU A 193 2.19 9.86 -1.90
CA GLU A 193 2.43 11.19 -1.35
C GLU A 193 1.25 11.79 -0.58
N LYS A 194 0.07 11.86 -1.21
CA LYS A 194 -1.00 12.78 -0.81
C LYS A 194 -1.94 12.21 0.24
N SER A 195 -2.27 10.92 0.16
CA SER A 195 -3.22 10.28 1.06
C SER A 195 -2.77 10.37 2.52
N ASP A 196 -3.75 10.37 3.42
CA ASP A 196 -3.51 10.37 4.86
C ASP A 196 -2.74 9.11 5.25
N ARG A 197 -1.76 9.29 6.12
CA ARG A 197 -0.99 8.18 6.69
C ARG A 197 -1.02 8.22 8.20
N LEU A 198 -1.03 7.02 8.78
CA LEU A 198 -1.07 6.81 10.21
C LEU A 198 -0.06 5.73 10.56
N TRP A 199 0.89 6.05 11.42
CA TRP A 199 1.69 5.04 12.09
C TRP A 199 0.82 4.32 13.10
N ILE A 200 0.49 3.07 12.80
CA ILE A 200 -0.27 2.18 13.68
C ILE A 200 0.63 1.73 14.82
N HIS A 201 1.85 1.31 14.46
CA HIS A 201 2.95 1.08 15.38
C HIS A 201 4.18 1.81 14.85
N ASN A 202 4.92 2.49 15.73
CA ASN A 202 6.19 3.13 15.38
C ASN A 202 7.14 3.06 16.57
N ASN A 203 8.04 2.08 16.54
CA ASN A 203 9.10 1.93 17.53
C ASN A 203 10.30 2.83 17.22
N HIS A 204 10.42 3.31 15.97
CA HIS A 204 11.55 4.09 15.53
C HIS A 204 11.32 5.61 15.69
N ASP A 205 12.31 6.31 16.23
CA ASP A 205 12.41 7.75 16.00
C ASP A 205 12.56 7.95 14.50
N LEU A 206 11.58 8.60 13.87
CA LEU A 206 11.57 8.90 12.44
C LEU A 206 12.87 9.56 11.99
N ARG A 207 13.62 10.23 12.88
CA ARG A 207 14.98 10.74 12.60
C ARG A 207 15.94 9.68 12.06
N ARG A 208 15.79 8.39 12.39
CA ARG A 208 16.63 7.29 11.90
C ARG A 208 16.30 6.89 10.45
N LEU A 209 15.02 6.94 10.10
CA LEU A 209 14.52 6.65 8.75
C LEU A 209 14.91 7.76 7.75
N LEU A 210 15.18 8.96 8.26
CA LEU A 210 15.51 10.13 7.48
C LEU A 210 17.02 10.28 7.35
N GLU A 211 17.49 10.62 6.15
CA GLU A 211 18.85 11.08 5.94
C GLU A 211 18.98 12.46 6.60
N PHE A 212 19.43 12.50 7.86
CA PHE A 212 19.94 13.73 8.45
C PHE A 212 21.44 13.78 8.21
N GLU A 213 21.89 14.77 7.43
CA GLU A 213 23.31 15.14 7.40
C GLU A 213 23.74 15.54 8.82
N GLY A 214 24.70 14.81 9.40
CA GLY A 214 25.43 15.24 10.60
C GLY A 214 24.94 14.73 11.96
N ALA A 215 24.00 13.78 12.04
CA ALA A 215 23.64 13.14 13.31
C ALA A 215 23.85 11.62 13.27
N SER A 216 25.00 11.16 13.78
CA SER A 216 25.18 9.77 14.18
C SER A 216 24.31 9.50 15.41
N TYR A 217 23.07 9.05 15.18
CA TYR A 217 22.20 8.62 16.28
C TYR A 217 22.51 7.15 16.59
N GLU A 218 23.43 6.91 17.51
CA GLU A 218 23.54 5.61 18.18
C GLU A 218 22.35 5.47 19.11
N ALA A 219 21.26 4.95 18.57
CA ALA A 219 20.22 4.47 19.43
C ALA A 219 20.04 2.99 19.16
N SER A 220 19.97 2.24 20.25
CA SER A 220 19.79 0.79 20.24
C SER A 220 18.74 0.45 19.19
N LEU A 221 19.11 -0.42 18.25
CA LEU A 221 18.12 -1.06 17.38
C LEU A 221 17.03 -1.58 18.33
N PRO A 222 15.74 -1.25 18.12
CA PRO A 222 14.71 -1.92 18.89
C PRO A 222 14.95 -3.42 18.72
N PHE A 223 14.77 -4.16 19.81
CA PHE A 223 14.88 -5.60 19.78
C PHE A 223 13.83 -6.11 18.79
N LEU A 224 14.26 -6.36 17.55
CA LEU A 224 13.46 -7.08 16.58
C LEU A 224 13.32 -8.49 17.13
N GLY A 225 12.09 -8.87 17.47
CA GLY A 225 11.81 -10.26 17.86
C GLY A 225 12.28 -11.21 16.74
N GLN A 226 12.53 -12.48 17.06
CA GLN A 226 12.83 -13.45 16.01
C GLN A 226 11.60 -13.66 15.14
N TYR A 227 11.67 -13.27 13.86
CA TYR A 227 10.65 -13.50 12.85
C TYR A 227 11.26 -14.01 11.54
N GLU A 228 10.47 -14.74 10.76
CA GLU A 228 10.82 -15.19 9.41
C GLU A 228 9.97 -14.44 8.37
N ILE A 229 10.58 -14.01 7.27
CA ILE A 229 9.86 -13.41 6.13
C ILE A 229 9.90 -14.39 4.96
N LYS A 230 8.73 -14.83 4.50
CA LYS A 230 8.55 -15.70 3.34
C LYS A 230 7.87 -14.95 2.20
N ASP A 231 8.43 -15.05 1.00
CA ASP A 231 7.78 -14.51 -0.19
C ASP A 231 6.66 -15.44 -0.62
N ASN A 232 5.45 -14.88 -0.74
CA ASN A 232 4.39 -15.52 -1.49
C ASN A 232 4.66 -15.20 -2.96
N ALA A 233 5.57 -15.93 -3.61
CA ALA A 233 5.63 -15.93 -5.06
C ALA A 233 4.24 -16.37 -5.55
N GLY A 234 3.50 -15.44 -6.15
CA GLY A 234 2.08 -15.60 -6.44
C GLY A 234 1.80 -16.93 -7.12
N ILE A 235 0.94 -17.73 -6.51
CA ILE A 235 0.21 -18.80 -7.20
C ILE A 235 -0.77 -18.09 -8.12
N HIS A 236 -0.29 -17.65 -9.28
CA HIS A 236 -1.11 -17.61 -10.47
C HIS A 236 -1.05 -19.01 -11.05
N SER A 237 -2.03 -19.84 -10.70
CA SER A 237 -2.29 -21.08 -11.44
C SER A 237 -2.68 -20.69 -12.87
N ALA A 238 -1.71 -20.55 -13.75
CA ALA A 238 -1.92 -20.89 -15.14
C ALA A 238 -2.14 -22.41 -15.13
N SER A 239 -3.39 -22.84 -15.23
CA SER A 239 -3.70 -24.22 -15.54
C SER A 239 -3.23 -24.48 -16.98
N GLU A 240 -1.95 -24.81 -17.15
CA GLU A 240 -1.51 -25.61 -18.27
C GLU A 240 -2.07 -27.02 -18.06
N GLN A 241 -3.16 -27.32 -18.75
CA GLN A 241 -3.52 -28.70 -19.06
C GLN A 241 -3.74 -28.80 -20.57
N ARG A 242 -2.72 -29.40 -21.18
CA ARG A 242 -2.66 -30.26 -22.38
C ARG A 242 -3.81 -30.18 -23.39
#